data_AF-A0A527NTE9-F1
#
_entry.id   AF-A0A527NTE9-F1
#
_cell.length_a   1.000
_cell.length_b   1.000
_cell.length_c   1.000
_cell.angle_alpha   90.00
_cell.angle_beta   90.00
_cell.angle_gamma   90.00
#
_symmetry.space_group_name_H-M   'P 1'
#
loop_
_entity.id
_entity.type
_entity.pdbx_description
1 polymer ?
#
loop_
_entity_poly.entity_id
_entity_poly.type
_entity_poly.pdbx_seq_one_letter_code
_entity_poly.pdbx_strand_id
1 'polypeptide(L)'
;MSEMLTPTTFESFRVYSLDTIARVDEALELIADVQDQRVVRPVLDPVIEEMKWSFAKDPAARSLAADEIDTLVALLGTSFSLDDFASHLLLIEKLVAEKYKETLERLLLELFDQPRQRMDYRKLVGFYCSHLVNLGYERNHIRHVVEETFFDKTVVRMGRKTLEKFLRKFDGKNRRYTVHVGVTRDLGNYLRGLDFNAFARVAGNAYEATLEENTNKDALTWVFEWPVDTLDPEGAMDSAYQFLSAQRAVSFLDPYGMHCEWGDTMHVTLHRAKLGQAITKTDFLENKPRPLLPIRKNYQRITRARTISNYAADIARNFEETSTERLLSSIRTAALARTSFNPENRLISLWSAIEVLLSEPREGARIVHYAKLIVPCIVMRHTRRQVIAVYNELLPRYRNRLNKITRDMETEARPRRLCRAGLSQRERGIPEEIVRSADRQSAGAPSGL
;
A
#
# COMPACT_ATOMS: atom_id res chain seq x y z
N MET A 1 10.36 -28.08 1.12
CA MET A 1 10.16 -26.71 1.59
C MET A 1 11.06 -25.73 0.85
N SER A 2 12.40 -25.78 0.98
CA SER A 2 13.31 -24.82 0.29
C SER A 2 13.05 -24.70 -1.22
N GLU A 3 12.97 -25.83 -1.95
CA GLU A 3 12.63 -25.83 -3.39
C GLU A 3 11.22 -25.28 -3.68
N MET A 4 10.23 -25.58 -2.84
CA MET A 4 8.84 -25.15 -3.03
C MET A 4 8.64 -23.64 -2.84
N LEU A 5 9.51 -23.01 -2.06
CA LEU A 5 9.43 -21.59 -1.69
C LEU A 5 10.36 -20.72 -2.53
N THR A 6 11.27 -21.35 -3.29
CA THR A 6 12.23 -20.63 -4.12
C THR A 6 11.55 -20.16 -5.42
N PRO A 7 11.62 -18.88 -5.78
CA PRO A 7 10.93 -18.36 -6.95
C PRO A 7 11.52 -18.87 -8.29
N THR A 8 12.78 -19.29 -8.31
CA THR A 8 13.45 -19.80 -9.52
C THR A 8 13.15 -21.26 -9.84
N THR A 9 12.41 -21.97 -8.97
CA THR A 9 12.06 -23.37 -9.23
C THR A 9 10.91 -23.48 -10.21
N PHE A 10 10.90 -24.60 -10.92
CA PHE A 10 9.89 -24.90 -11.94
C PHE A 10 8.49 -24.93 -11.30
N GLU A 11 7.50 -24.41 -12.00
CA GLU A 11 6.17 -24.12 -11.44
C GLU A 11 5.49 -25.33 -10.79
N SER A 12 5.68 -26.54 -11.34
CA SER A 12 5.11 -27.76 -10.76
C SER A 12 5.70 -28.15 -9.39
N PHE A 13 6.83 -27.55 -8.99
CA PHE A 13 7.47 -27.76 -7.71
C PHE A 13 7.15 -26.67 -6.69
N ARG A 14 6.54 -25.55 -7.12
CA ARG A 14 6.20 -24.43 -6.24
C ARG A 14 5.06 -24.81 -5.30
N VAL A 15 5.05 -24.16 -4.14
CA VAL A 15 3.93 -24.24 -3.22
C VAL A 15 2.67 -23.65 -3.86
N TYR A 16 1.50 -24.16 -3.45
CA TYR A 16 0.23 -23.54 -3.79
C TYR A 16 0.19 -22.10 -3.28
N SER A 17 -0.44 -21.20 -4.05
CA SER A 17 -0.59 -19.80 -3.65
C SER A 17 -1.51 -19.66 -2.43
N LEU A 18 -2.60 -20.41 -2.41
CA LEU A 18 -3.59 -20.42 -1.34
C LEU A 18 -3.62 -21.78 -0.64
N ASP A 19 -3.96 -21.81 0.63
CA ASP A 19 -4.29 -23.00 1.41
C ASP A 19 -5.81 -23.16 1.44
N THR A 20 -6.32 -24.19 2.11
CA THR A 20 -7.77 -24.46 2.09
C THR A 20 -8.55 -23.35 2.81
N ILE A 21 -8.01 -22.76 3.88
CA ILE A 21 -8.66 -21.66 4.60
C ILE A 21 -8.69 -20.40 3.73
N ALA A 22 -7.54 -19.98 3.18
CA ALA A 22 -7.51 -18.76 2.37
C ALA A 22 -8.38 -18.86 1.10
N ARG A 23 -8.56 -20.08 0.53
CA ARG A 23 -9.53 -20.29 -0.56
C ARG A 23 -10.98 -20.11 -0.12
N VAL A 24 -11.32 -20.52 1.11
CA VAL A 24 -12.66 -20.32 1.68
C VAL A 24 -12.90 -18.83 1.92
N ASP A 25 -11.91 -18.11 2.45
CA ASP A 25 -11.99 -16.66 2.67
C ASP A 25 -12.14 -15.90 1.35
N GLU A 26 -11.32 -16.22 0.34
CA GLU A 26 -11.43 -15.64 -1.01
C GLU A 26 -12.81 -15.91 -1.64
N ALA A 27 -13.33 -17.12 -1.48
CA ALA A 27 -14.67 -17.46 -1.97
C ALA A 27 -15.76 -16.64 -1.26
N LEU A 28 -15.66 -16.43 0.05
CA LEU A 28 -16.60 -15.61 0.81
C LEU A 28 -16.56 -14.13 0.37
N GLU A 29 -15.36 -13.57 0.17
CA GLU A 29 -15.19 -12.21 -0.35
C GLU A 29 -15.79 -12.06 -1.76
N LEU A 30 -15.53 -13.02 -2.65
CA LEU A 30 -16.05 -13.00 -4.01
C LEU A 30 -17.58 -13.16 -4.06
N ILE A 31 -18.17 -13.96 -3.16
CA ILE A 31 -19.63 -14.08 -3.04
C ILE A 31 -20.23 -12.72 -2.65
N ALA A 32 -19.62 -12.01 -1.70
CA ALA A 32 -20.08 -10.68 -1.30
C ALA A 32 -20.02 -9.68 -2.46
N ASP A 33 -18.94 -9.70 -3.25
CA ASP A 33 -18.80 -8.86 -4.44
C ASP A 33 -19.83 -9.18 -5.54
N VAL A 34 -20.21 -10.45 -5.70
CA VAL A 34 -21.28 -10.87 -6.61
C VAL A 34 -22.65 -10.44 -6.10
N GLN A 35 -22.91 -10.54 -4.80
CA GLN A 35 -24.15 -10.04 -4.17
C GLN A 35 -24.28 -8.52 -4.32
N ASP A 36 -23.18 -7.78 -4.19
CA ASP A 36 -23.10 -6.34 -4.40
C ASP A 36 -23.14 -5.92 -5.89
N GLN A 37 -23.27 -6.87 -6.82
CA GLN A 37 -23.25 -6.64 -8.27
C GLN A 37 -21.97 -5.96 -8.79
N ARG A 38 -20.86 -6.07 -8.07
CA ARG A 38 -19.54 -5.59 -8.52
C ARG A 38 -18.96 -6.52 -9.56
N VAL A 39 -19.23 -7.82 -9.42
CA VAL A 39 -18.72 -8.89 -10.27
C VAL A 39 -19.86 -9.78 -10.75
N VAL A 40 -19.73 -10.36 -11.95
CA VAL A 40 -20.71 -11.28 -12.52
C VAL A 40 -20.56 -12.69 -11.94
N ARG A 41 -21.68 -13.38 -11.69
CA ARG A 41 -21.72 -14.72 -11.08
C ARG A 41 -20.77 -15.78 -11.71
N PRO A 42 -20.58 -15.87 -13.04
CA PRO A 42 -19.68 -16.86 -13.64
C PRO A 42 -18.21 -16.76 -13.20
N VAL A 43 -17.79 -15.66 -12.57
CA VAL A 43 -16.44 -15.52 -12.00
C VAL A 43 -16.23 -16.43 -10.79
N LEU A 44 -17.30 -16.95 -10.17
CA LEU A 44 -17.22 -17.91 -9.06
C LEU A 44 -16.82 -19.32 -9.52
N ASP A 45 -17.06 -19.70 -10.78
CA ASP A 45 -16.87 -21.09 -11.23
C ASP A 45 -15.42 -21.59 -11.07
N PRO A 46 -14.38 -20.82 -11.45
CA PRO A 46 -12.99 -21.23 -11.21
C PRO A 46 -12.67 -21.42 -9.72
N VAL A 47 -13.14 -20.51 -8.86
CA VAL A 47 -12.90 -20.56 -7.42
C VAL A 47 -13.56 -21.79 -6.79
N ILE A 48 -14.79 -22.11 -7.22
CA ILE A 48 -15.52 -23.30 -6.79
C ILE A 48 -14.76 -24.58 -7.17
N GLU A 49 -14.22 -24.65 -8.38
CA GLU A 49 -13.45 -25.82 -8.83
C GLU A 49 -12.12 -25.97 -8.09
N GLU A 50 -11.40 -24.86 -7.84
CA GLU A 50 -10.20 -24.88 -7.01
C GLU A 50 -10.47 -25.33 -5.57
N MET A 51 -11.61 -24.90 -5.01
CA MET A 51 -12.02 -25.26 -3.68
C MET A 51 -12.40 -26.75 -3.58
N LYS A 52 -13.19 -27.28 -4.54
CA LYS A 52 -13.48 -28.73 -4.63
C LYS A 52 -12.19 -29.55 -4.69
N TRP A 53 -11.22 -29.08 -5.48
CA TRP A 53 -9.90 -29.70 -5.56
C TRP A 53 -9.17 -29.66 -4.19
N SER A 54 -9.21 -28.52 -3.49
CA SER A 54 -8.57 -28.35 -2.17
C SER A 54 -9.18 -29.32 -1.15
N PHE A 55 -10.51 -29.36 -1.04
CA PHE A 55 -11.22 -30.28 -0.15
C PHE A 55 -10.99 -31.75 -0.48
N ALA A 56 -10.78 -32.11 -1.74
CA ALA A 56 -10.48 -33.48 -2.13
C ALA A 56 -9.04 -33.90 -1.79
N LYS A 57 -8.09 -32.96 -1.74
CA LYS A 57 -6.66 -33.23 -1.59
C LYS A 57 -6.08 -32.90 -0.22
N ASP A 58 -6.76 -32.07 0.56
CA ASP A 58 -6.32 -31.64 1.89
C ASP A 58 -6.80 -32.60 3.00
N PRO A 59 -5.91 -33.44 3.55
CA PRO A 59 -6.28 -34.35 4.63
C PRO A 59 -6.54 -33.63 5.95
N ALA A 60 -5.97 -32.44 6.19
CA ALA A 60 -6.17 -31.72 7.43
C ALA A 60 -7.59 -31.15 7.51
N ALA A 61 -8.05 -30.49 6.45
CA ALA A 61 -9.42 -29.97 6.36
C ALA A 61 -10.46 -31.11 6.49
N ARG A 62 -10.25 -32.22 5.77
CA ARG A 62 -11.11 -33.41 5.88
C ARG A 62 -11.15 -34.00 7.29
N SER A 63 -10.02 -34.01 8.00
CA SER A 63 -10.00 -34.55 9.37
C SER A 63 -10.77 -33.69 10.39
N LEU A 64 -11.06 -32.43 10.06
CA LEU A 64 -11.74 -31.48 10.94
C LEU A 64 -13.23 -31.32 10.59
N ALA A 65 -13.60 -31.34 9.31
CA ALA A 65 -14.95 -31.02 8.84
C ALA A 65 -15.40 -31.91 7.66
N ALA A 66 -15.19 -33.23 7.75
CA ALA A 66 -15.52 -34.16 6.67
C ALA A 66 -16.99 -34.07 6.23
N ASP A 67 -17.91 -34.11 7.20
CA ASP A 67 -19.35 -34.18 6.94
C ASP A 67 -19.87 -32.89 6.30
N GLU A 68 -19.40 -31.74 6.78
CA GLU A 68 -19.73 -30.42 6.23
C GLU A 68 -19.16 -30.23 4.82
N ILE A 69 -17.91 -30.68 4.60
CA ILE A 69 -17.27 -30.63 3.28
C ILE A 69 -18.03 -31.50 2.27
N ASP A 70 -18.37 -32.74 2.65
CA ASP A 70 -19.08 -33.66 1.75
C ASP A 70 -20.50 -33.13 1.43
N THR A 71 -21.17 -32.53 2.43
CA THR A 71 -22.47 -31.85 2.23
C THR A 71 -22.35 -30.68 1.27
N LEU A 72 -21.33 -29.84 1.41
CA LEU A 72 -21.09 -28.70 0.53
C LEU A 72 -20.78 -29.16 -0.91
N VAL A 73 -19.94 -30.18 -1.07
CA VAL A 73 -19.58 -30.73 -2.39
C VAL A 73 -20.82 -31.31 -3.09
N ALA A 74 -21.71 -31.97 -2.34
CA ALA A 74 -22.98 -32.45 -2.87
C ALA A 74 -23.91 -31.30 -3.31
N LEU A 75 -24.00 -30.23 -2.51
CA LEU A 75 -24.79 -29.04 -2.82
C LEU A 75 -24.28 -28.33 -4.09
N LEU A 76 -22.96 -28.24 -4.27
CA LEU A 76 -22.32 -27.69 -5.48
C LEU A 76 -22.60 -28.52 -6.76
N GLY A 77 -23.07 -29.76 -6.62
CA GLY A 77 -23.54 -30.59 -7.74
C GLY A 77 -24.97 -30.29 -8.20
N THR A 78 -25.68 -29.40 -7.50
CA THR A 78 -27.08 -29.04 -7.75
C THR A 78 -27.24 -27.53 -7.94
N SER A 79 -28.45 -27.06 -8.25
CA SER A 79 -28.73 -25.61 -8.27
C SER A 79 -28.76 -25.07 -6.84
N PHE A 80 -27.80 -24.21 -6.47
CA PHE A 80 -27.69 -23.64 -5.13
C PHE A 80 -27.90 -22.12 -5.09
N SER A 81 -28.38 -21.63 -3.94
CA SER A 81 -28.42 -20.21 -3.62
C SER A 81 -27.05 -19.74 -3.10
N LEU A 82 -26.70 -18.48 -3.36
CA LEU A 82 -25.43 -17.93 -2.87
C LEU A 82 -25.39 -17.81 -1.34
N ASP A 83 -26.56 -17.61 -0.71
CA ASP A 83 -26.68 -17.46 0.74
C ASP A 83 -26.44 -18.79 1.45
N ASP A 84 -26.98 -19.90 0.91
CA ASP A 84 -26.72 -21.25 1.43
C ASP A 84 -25.25 -21.60 1.26
N PHE A 85 -24.66 -21.27 0.10
CA PHE A 85 -23.25 -21.51 -0.18
C PHE A 85 -22.34 -20.77 0.80
N ALA A 86 -22.57 -19.47 1.02
CA ALA A 86 -21.82 -18.68 1.99
C ALA A 86 -21.99 -19.21 3.42
N SER A 87 -23.19 -19.65 3.81
CA SER A 87 -23.45 -20.19 5.14
C SER A 87 -22.67 -21.48 5.41
N HIS A 88 -22.57 -22.37 4.42
CA HIS A 88 -21.74 -23.58 4.54
C HIS A 88 -20.25 -23.25 4.62
N LEU A 89 -19.77 -22.29 3.83
CA LEU A 89 -18.37 -21.85 3.87
C LEU A 89 -17.99 -21.27 5.23
N LEU A 90 -18.83 -20.41 5.81
CA LEU A 90 -18.63 -19.86 7.14
C LEU A 90 -18.60 -20.94 8.23
N LEU A 91 -19.39 -22.01 8.07
CA LEU A 91 -19.34 -23.14 9.01
C LEU A 91 -18.02 -23.90 8.90
N ILE A 92 -17.57 -24.21 7.68
CA ILE A 92 -16.30 -24.89 7.45
C ILE A 92 -15.13 -24.05 7.95
N GLU A 93 -15.11 -22.75 7.66
CA GLU A 93 -14.11 -21.80 8.13
C GLU A 93 -13.98 -21.85 9.66
N LYS A 94 -15.09 -21.73 10.40
CA LYS A 94 -15.11 -21.84 11.87
C LYS A 94 -14.62 -23.18 12.41
N LEU A 95 -14.94 -24.28 11.75
CA LEU A 95 -14.53 -25.62 12.21
C LEU A 95 -13.04 -25.90 11.95
N VAL A 96 -12.53 -25.40 10.82
CA VAL A 96 -11.18 -25.70 10.33
C VAL A 96 -10.17 -24.71 10.88
N ALA A 97 -10.43 -23.40 10.81
CA ALA A 97 -9.44 -22.35 11.00
C ALA A 97 -8.68 -22.43 12.35
N GLU A 98 -9.38 -22.64 13.46
CA GLU A 98 -8.77 -22.65 14.79
C GLU A 98 -7.73 -23.76 14.97
N LYS A 99 -7.96 -24.94 14.38
CA LYS A 99 -7.15 -26.16 14.62
C LYS A 99 -6.36 -26.62 13.42
N TYR A 100 -6.43 -25.90 12.30
CA TYR A 100 -5.85 -26.34 11.03
C TYR A 100 -4.33 -26.53 11.12
N LYS A 101 -3.63 -25.56 11.67
CA LYS A 101 -2.18 -25.63 11.86
C LYS A 101 -1.77 -26.81 12.74
N GLU A 102 -2.39 -26.95 13.91
CA GLU A 102 -2.08 -28.05 14.85
C GLU A 102 -2.36 -29.42 14.20
N THR A 103 -3.41 -29.49 13.39
CA THR A 103 -3.79 -30.68 12.65
C THR A 103 -2.78 -31.03 11.56
N LEU A 104 -2.31 -30.04 10.79
CA LEU A 104 -1.24 -30.21 9.79
C LEU A 104 0.05 -30.70 10.47
N GLU A 105 0.45 -30.07 11.57
CA GLU A 105 1.65 -30.46 12.33
C GLU A 105 1.55 -31.89 12.87
N ARG A 106 0.40 -32.27 13.42
CA ARG A 106 0.13 -33.64 13.89
C ARG A 106 0.27 -34.65 12.75
N LEU A 107 -0.39 -34.40 11.62
CA LEU A 107 -0.35 -35.29 10.44
C LEU A 107 1.07 -35.39 9.85
N LEU A 108 1.85 -34.30 9.87
CA LEU A 108 3.25 -34.31 9.43
C LEU A 108 4.07 -35.25 10.32
N LEU A 109 3.88 -35.20 11.64
CA LEU A 109 4.59 -36.05 12.59
C LEU A 109 4.18 -37.53 12.49
N GLU A 110 2.92 -37.83 12.15
CA GLU A 110 2.43 -39.20 11.93
C GLU A 110 2.99 -39.83 10.65
N LEU A 111 3.06 -39.05 9.57
CA LEU A 111 3.59 -39.49 8.28
C LEU A 111 5.12 -39.58 8.27
N PHE A 112 5.81 -38.85 9.14
CA PHE A 112 7.27 -38.84 9.22
C PHE A 112 7.85 -40.24 9.48
N ASP A 113 7.16 -41.05 10.29
CA ASP A 113 7.61 -42.40 10.64
C ASP A 113 7.32 -43.45 9.53
N GLN A 114 6.64 -43.06 8.43
CA GLN A 114 6.18 -43.95 7.37
C GLN A 114 6.92 -43.73 6.02
N PRO A 115 8.01 -44.48 5.73
CA PRO A 115 8.85 -44.22 4.55
C PRO A 115 8.17 -44.50 3.20
N ARG A 116 7.03 -45.20 3.17
CA ARG A 116 6.27 -45.52 1.95
C ARG A 116 5.35 -44.39 1.48
N GLN A 117 5.02 -43.42 2.34
CA GLN A 117 4.06 -42.34 2.06
C GLN A 117 4.73 -41.01 1.74
N ARG A 118 5.86 -41.03 1.01
CA ARG A 118 6.63 -39.82 0.65
C ARG A 118 5.81 -38.80 -0.15
N MET A 119 4.90 -39.29 -0.98
CA MET A 119 4.10 -38.41 -1.83
C MET A 119 3.03 -37.66 -1.04
N ASP A 120 2.38 -38.33 -0.09
CA ASP A 120 1.39 -37.70 0.76
C ASP A 120 2.05 -36.77 1.78
N TYR A 121 3.24 -37.14 2.27
CA TYR A 121 4.09 -36.22 3.06
C TYR A 121 4.42 -34.95 2.27
N ARG A 122 4.82 -35.07 0.99
CA ARG A 122 5.12 -33.90 0.14
C ARG A 122 3.88 -33.01 -0.03
N LYS A 123 2.70 -33.58 -0.25
CA LYS A 123 1.44 -32.79 -0.38
C LYS A 123 1.13 -32.04 0.91
N LEU A 124 1.21 -32.71 2.05
CA LEU A 124 0.95 -32.12 3.37
C LEU A 124 1.93 -30.99 3.68
N VAL A 125 3.22 -31.16 3.35
CA VAL A 125 4.22 -30.10 3.44
C VAL A 125 3.88 -28.93 2.51
N GLY A 126 3.30 -29.19 1.33
CA GLY A 126 2.81 -28.16 0.42
C GLY A 126 1.70 -27.31 1.05
N PHE A 127 0.69 -27.94 1.64
CA PHE A 127 -0.38 -27.23 2.37
C PHE A 127 0.17 -26.46 3.58
N TYR A 128 1.10 -27.05 4.34
CA TYR A 128 1.73 -26.36 5.47
C TYR A 128 2.56 -25.14 5.05
N CYS A 129 3.37 -25.25 3.99
CA CYS A 129 4.07 -24.09 3.42
C CYS A 129 3.09 -23.00 2.98
N SER A 130 2.01 -23.39 2.30
CA SER A 130 0.98 -22.46 1.82
C SER A 130 0.33 -21.73 2.99
N HIS A 131 -0.05 -22.48 4.03
CA HIS A 131 -0.63 -21.94 5.25
C HIS A 131 0.31 -20.95 5.96
N LEU A 132 1.61 -21.26 6.07
CA LEU A 132 2.59 -20.34 6.66
C LEU A 132 2.69 -19.02 5.87
N VAL A 133 2.71 -19.09 4.54
CA VAL A 133 2.75 -17.89 3.69
C VAL A 133 1.46 -17.07 3.85
N ASN A 134 0.30 -17.71 3.89
CA ASN A 134 -0.99 -17.02 4.06
C ASN A 134 -1.20 -16.44 5.46
N LEU A 135 -0.60 -17.06 6.49
CA LEU A 135 -0.52 -16.46 7.83
C LEU A 135 0.29 -15.16 7.83
N GLY A 136 1.17 -14.96 6.84
CA GLY A 136 1.99 -13.75 6.67
C GLY A 136 3.48 -13.95 6.92
N TYR A 137 3.99 -15.19 6.97
CA TYR A 137 5.43 -15.44 7.02
C TYR A 137 6.07 -15.20 5.66
N GLU A 138 7.21 -14.51 5.66
CA GLU A 138 7.96 -14.27 4.42
C GLU A 138 8.59 -15.56 3.87
N ARG A 139 8.55 -15.76 2.55
CA ARG A 139 9.00 -17.01 1.91
C ARG A 139 10.48 -17.28 2.15
N ASN A 140 11.27 -16.22 2.08
CA ASN A 140 12.71 -16.26 2.30
C ASN A 140 13.01 -16.64 3.76
N HIS A 141 12.21 -16.21 4.74
CA HIS A 141 12.38 -16.55 6.15
C HIS A 141 12.14 -18.04 6.38
N ILE A 142 11.04 -18.57 5.83
CA ILE A 142 10.75 -20.01 5.94
C ILE A 142 11.89 -20.82 5.32
N ARG A 143 12.44 -20.39 4.17
CA ARG A 143 13.61 -21.03 3.55
C ARG A 143 14.83 -20.95 4.44
N HIS A 144 15.16 -19.78 4.99
CA HIS A 144 16.30 -19.59 5.88
C HIS A 144 16.20 -20.50 7.11
N VAL A 145 15.02 -20.60 7.74
CA VAL A 145 14.79 -21.49 8.88
C VAL A 145 14.95 -22.97 8.50
N VAL A 146 14.53 -23.35 7.29
CA VAL A 146 14.73 -24.72 6.76
C VAL A 146 16.22 -25.02 6.54
N GLU A 147 16.97 -24.10 5.94
CA GLU A 147 18.40 -24.22 5.69
C GLU A 147 19.19 -24.30 7.00
N GLU A 148 18.94 -23.38 7.92
CA GLU A 148 19.56 -23.32 9.25
C GLU A 148 19.31 -24.62 10.05
N THR A 149 18.10 -25.16 9.98
CA THR A 149 17.71 -26.31 10.81
C THR A 149 18.17 -27.65 10.24
N PHE A 150 18.22 -27.79 8.91
CA PHE A 150 18.41 -29.08 8.25
C PHE A 150 19.66 -29.20 7.36
N PHE A 151 20.26 -28.10 6.93
CA PHE A 151 21.32 -28.12 5.91
C PHE A 151 22.64 -27.49 6.38
N ASP A 152 22.61 -26.47 7.25
CA ASP A 152 23.82 -25.77 7.72
C ASP A 152 24.77 -26.63 8.55
N LYS A 153 24.25 -27.68 9.21
CA LYS A 153 25.04 -28.60 10.05
C LYS A 153 24.97 -30.01 9.48
N THR A 154 26.08 -30.73 9.51
CA THR A 154 26.12 -32.15 9.14
C THR A 154 25.17 -32.96 10.02
N VAL A 155 24.03 -33.35 9.45
CA VAL A 155 22.96 -33.96 10.22
C VAL A 155 23.27 -35.43 10.50
N VAL A 156 23.71 -35.73 11.72
CA VAL A 156 24.06 -37.11 12.14
C VAL A 156 22.81 -37.97 12.41
N ARG A 157 21.71 -37.38 12.90
CA ARG A 157 20.45 -38.11 13.14
C ARG A 157 19.25 -37.17 13.08
N MET A 158 18.35 -37.39 12.12
CA MET A 158 17.04 -36.74 12.06
C MET A 158 16.01 -37.56 12.82
N GLY A 159 15.31 -36.94 13.75
CA GLY A 159 14.24 -37.61 14.50
C GLY A 159 13.03 -36.69 14.69
N ARG A 160 11.91 -37.30 15.10
CA ARG A 160 10.63 -36.62 15.35
C ARG A 160 10.76 -35.36 16.22
N LYS A 161 11.62 -35.40 17.25
CA LYS A 161 11.90 -34.25 18.13
C LYS A 161 12.52 -33.05 17.41
N THR A 162 13.34 -33.28 16.37
CA THR A 162 13.94 -32.20 15.58
C THR A 162 12.88 -31.54 14.70
N LEU A 163 12.00 -32.33 14.08
CA LEU A 163 10.87 -31.83 13.30
C LEU A 163 9.89 -31.05 14.18
N GLU A 164 9.56 -31.55 15.38
CA GLU A 164 8.71 -30.84 16.33
C GLU A 164 9.31 -29.48 16.76
N LYS A 165 10.62 -29.43 17.02
CA LYS A 165 11.32 -28.17 17.31
C LYS A 165 11.28 -27.20 16.13
N PHE A 166 11.37 -27.71 14.90
CA PHE A 166 11.25 -26.91 13.69
C PHE A 166 9.86 -26.30 13.55
N LEU A 167 8.79 -27.10 13.70
CA LEU A 167 7.41 -26.64 13.58
C LEU A 167 7.10 -25.55 14.63
N ARG A 168 7.58 -25.72 15.86
CA ARG A 168 7.45 -24.72 16.94
C ARG A 168 8.13 -23.37 16.67
N LYS A 169 9.04 -23.25 15.70
CA LYS A 169 9.62 -21.95 15.32
C LYS A 169 8.57 -21.03 14.68
N PHE A 170 7.56 -21.60 14.04
CA PHE A 170 6.45 -20.87 13.45
C PHE A 170 5.30 -20.87 14.45
N ASP A 171 5.20 -19.87 15.32
CA ASP A 171 4.15 -19.78 16.35
C ASP A 171 2.92 -18.98 15.91
N GLY A 172 2.99 -18.26 14.79
CA GLY A 172 1.92 -17.40 14.28
C GLY A 172 1.70 -16.14 15.12
N LYS A 173 2.70 -15.73 15.92
CA LYS A 173 2.56 -14.58 16.83
C LYS A 173 3.35 -13.39 16.34
N ASN A 174 2.68 -12.25 16.23
CA ASN A 174 3.34 -10.98 15.91
C ASN A 174 4.31 -10.59 17.02
N ARG A 175 5.49 -10.15 16.60
CA ARG A 175 6.55 -9.66 17.46
C ARG A 175 6.96 -8.28 16.97
N ARG A 176 7.36 -7.43 17.91
CA ARG A 176 7.81 -6.08 17.59
C ARG A 176 9.27 -6.10 17.18
N TYR A 177 9.54 -5.59 15.99
CA TYR A 177 10.86 -5.44 15.42
C TYR A 177 11.19 -3.96 15.21
N THR A 178 12.48 -3.64 15.25
CA THR A 178 13.01 -2.34 14.85
C THR A 178 14.05 -2.57 13.76
N VAL A 179 13.78 -2.03 12.58
CA VAL A 179 14.66 -2.12 11.42
C VAL A 179 15.48 -0.85 11.31
N HIS A 180 16.80 -1.00 11.20
CA HIS A 180 17.72 0.10 10.93
C HIS A 180 18.24 -0.01 9.50
N VAL A 181 18.01 1.05 8.72
CA VAL A 181 18.38 1.12 7.30
C VAL A 181 19.33 2.29 7.06
N GLY A 182 20.45 2.04 6.38
CA GLY A 182 21.33 3.11 5.92
C GLY A 182 20.68 3.87 4.75
N VAL A 183 20.57 5.19 4.86
CA VAL A 183 19.94 6.07 3.85
C VAL A 183 20.83 7.27 3.51
N THR A 184 20.60 7.88 2.35
CA THR A 184 21.28 9.14 1.99
C THR A 184 20.83 10.29 2.88
N ARG A 185 21.68 11.33 3.00
CA ARG A 185 21.37 12.54 3.79
C ARG A 185 20.10 13.25 3.31
N ASP A 186 19.88 13.32 2.00
CA ASP A 186 18.71 14.01 1.44
C ASP A 186 17.42 13.28 1.81
N LEU A 187 17.40 11.94 1.72
CA LEU A 187 16.28 11.10 2.12
C LEU A 187 16.06 11.15 3.65
N GLY A 188 17.13 11.08 4.45
CA GLY A 188 17.04 11.17 5.91
C GLY A 188 16.43 12.50 6.40
N ASN A 189 16.83 13.63 5.80
CA ASN A 189 16.23 14.93 6.13
C ASN A 189 14.76 15.01 5.73
N TYR A 190 14.40 14.45 4.58
CA TYR A 190 13.01 14.38 4.13
C TYR A 190 12.14 13.55 5.09
N LEU A 191 12.61 12.37 5.49
CA LEU A 191 11.90 11.49 6.44
C LEU A 191 11.75 12.16 7.80
N ARG A 192 12.79 12.85 8.28
CA ARG A 192 12.72 13.62 9.52
C ARG A 192 11.71 14.78 9.44
N GLY A 193 11.56 15.39 8.27
CA GLY A 193 10.55 16.42 8.02
C GLY A 193 9.11 15.90 8.03
N LEU A 194 8.92 14.58 7.96
CA LEU A 194 7.65 13.87 8.08
C LEU A 194 7.45 13.26 9.47
N ASP A 195 8.22 13.68 10.45
CA ASP A 195 8.20 13.20 11.84
C ASP A 195 8.61 11.71 12.00
N PHE A 196 9.35 11.15 11.04
CA PHE A 196 9.96 9.82 11.19
C PHE A 196 11.34 9.88 11.86
N ASN A 197 11.71 8.76 12.50
CA ASN A 197 13.00 8.59 13.17
C ASN A 197 14.14 8.39 12.15
N ALA A 198 14.71 9.49 11.66
CA ALA A 198 15.90 9.48 10.83
C ALA A 198 16.99 10.38 11.43
N PHE A 199 18.19 9.84 11.58
CA PHE A 199 19.31 10.52 12.24
C PHE A 199 20.64 10.26 11.53
N ALA A 200 21.65 11.10 11.81
CA ALA A 200 22.99 10.90 11.26
C ALA A 200 23.61 9.62 11.82
N ARG A 201 24.32 8.86 10.98
CA ARG A 201 24.99 7.63 11.40
C ARG A 201 26.04 7.95 12.47
N VAL A 202 25.96 7.27 13.61
CA VAL A 202 26.91 7.36 14.73
C VAL A 202 27.65 6.04 14.86
N ALA A 203 28.97 6.11 15.03
CA ALA A 203 29.83 4.96 15.22
C ALA A 203 29.70 4.35 16.62
N GLY A 204 29.87 3.03 16.71
CA GLY A 204 29.78 2.23 17.94
C GLY A 204 28.41 1.60 18.22
N ASN A 205 27.43 1.76 17.33
CA ASN A 205 26.10 1.16 17.49
C ASN A 205 26.02 -0.26 16.92
N ALA A 206 25.11 -1.08 17.46
CA ALA A 206 24.95 -2.50 17.07
C ALA A 206 24.67 -2.70 15.56
N TYR A 207 24.01 -1.73 14.92
CA TYR A 207 23.71 -1.78 13.50
C TYR A 207 24.91 -1.41 12.59
N GLU A 208 26.00 -0.85 13.13
CA GLU A 208 27.08 -0.31 12.31
C GLU A 208 27.80 -1.39 11.51
N ALA A 209 28.19 -2.48 12.16
CA ALA A 209 28.88 -3.60 11.52
C ALA A 209 28.06 -4.16 10.35
N THR A 210 26.74 -4.31 10.52
CA THR A 210 25.83 -4.76 9.46
C THR A 210 25.73 -3.75 8.33
N LEU A 211 25.60 -2.45 8.63
CA LEU A 211 25.45 -1.44 7.60
C LEU A 211 26.75 -1.16 6.82
N GLU A 212 27.91 -1.56 7.33
CA GLU A 212 29.20 -1.51 6.62
C GLU A 212 29.32 -2.56 5.49
N GLU A 213 28.50 -3.61 5.50
CA GLU A 213 28.47 -4.64 4.46
C GLU A 213 27.89 -4.10 3.14
N ASN A 214 27.19 -2.96 3.17
CA ASN A 214 26.59 -2.33 2.00
C ASN A 214 27.64 -1.83 1.00
N THR A 215 27.42 -2.11 -0.29
CA THR A 215 28.28 -1.66 -1.40
C THR A 215 28.34 -0.14 -1.54
N ASN A 216 27.24 0.55 -1.22
CA ASN A 216 27.07 2.00 -1.31
C ASN A 216 27.32 2.76 0.01
N LYS A 217 28.05 2.14 0.96
CA LYS A 217 28.27 2.68 2.32
C LYS A 217 28.70 4.15 2.38
N ASP A 218 29.52 4.62 1.44
CA ASP A 218 30.06 6.00 1.45
C ASP A 218 28.97 7.06 1.21
N ALA A 219 27.88 6.70 0.52
CA ALA A 219 26.73 7.57 0.30
C ALA A 219 25.72 7.54 1.47
N LEU A 220 25.74 6.48 2.27
CA LEU A 220 24.77 6.20 3.35
C LEU A 220 25.21 6.80 4.68
N THR A 221 25.08 8.12 4.78
CA THR A 221 25.50 8.91 5.95
C THR A 221 24.44 9.00 7.05
N TRP A 222 23.20 8.56 6.79
CA TRP A 222 22.08 8.63 7.72
C TRP A 222 21.51 7.23 7.97
N VAL A 223 20.80 7.09 9.08
CA VAL A 223 20.10 5.87 9.49
C VAL A 223 18.63 6.20 9.67
N PHE A 224 17.77 5.36 9.11
CA PHE A 224 16.33 5.38 9.29
C PHE A 224 15.91 4.22 10.19
N GLU A 225 15.11 4.52 11.20
CA GLU A 225 14.58 3.54 12.16
C GLU A 225 13.08 3.31 11.92
N TRP A 226 12.72 2.06 11.64
CA TRP A 226 11.34 1.65 11.36
C TRP A 226 10.87 0.60 12.38
N PRO A 227 10.02 0.98 13.35
CA PRO A 227 9.38 0.02 14.23
C PRO A 227 8.17 -0.62 13.53
N VAL A 228 8.09 -1.95 13.55
CA VAL A 228 6.99 -2.70 12.92
C VAL A 228 6.68 -3.97 13.71
N ASP A 229 5.39 -4.33 13.76
CA ASP A 229 4.93 -5.58 14.34
C ASP A 229 4.70 -6.59 13.21
N THR A 230 5.53 -7.64 13.14
CA THR A 230 5.46 -8.69 12.11
C THR A 230 5.70 -10.07 12.71
N LEU A 231 5.43 -11.13 11.93
CA LEU A 231 5.68 -12.51 12.35
C LEU A 231 7.18 -12.86 12.32
N ASP A 232 7.92 -12.28 11.39
CA ASP A 232 9.31 -12.63 11.15
C ASP A 232 10.21 -11.41 10.83
N PRO A 233 11.54 -11.57 10.98
CA PRO A 233 12.51 -10.51 10.72
C PRO A 233 12.58 -10.05 9.25
N GLU A 234 12.30 -10.94 8.29
CA GLU A 234 12.38 -10.59 6.88
C GLU A 234 11.15 -9.83 6.42
N GLY A 235 9.96 -10.18 6.92
CA GLY A 235 8.75 -9.38 6.77
C GLY A 235 8.90 -7.97 7.37
N ALA A 236 9.64 -7.82 8.47
CA ALA A 236 9.98 -6.50 9.01
C ALA A 236 10.86 -5.68 8.05
N MET A 237 11.90 -6.32 7.47
CA MET A 237 12.76 -5.71 6.45
C MET A 237 11.96 -5.32 5.20
N ASP A 238 11.10 -6.20 4.70
CA ASP A 238 10.28 -5.94 3.51
C ASP A 238 9.27 -4.82 3.76
N SER A 239 8.67 -4.72 4.95
CA SER A 239 7.85 -3.57 5.34
C SER A 239 8.63 -2.25 5.24
N ALA A 240 9.84 -2.19 5.81
CA ALA A 240 10.70 -1.01 5.73
C ALA A 240 11.08 -0.69 4.28
N TYR A 241 11.40 -1.71 3.48
CA TYR A 241 11.70 -1.56 2.05
C TYR A 241 10.52 -1.00 1.26
N GLN A 242 9.32 -1.56 1.45
CA GLN A 242 8.10 -1.09 0.79
C GLN A 242 7.80 0.36 1.17
N PHE A 243 7.95 0.71 2.43
CA PHE A 243 7.80 2.09 2.90
C PHE A 243 8.79 3.04 2.20
N LEU A 244 10.09 2.74 2.20
CA LEU A 244 11.10 3.55 1.52
C LEU A 244 10.85 3.66 0.00
N SER A 245 10.39 2.57 -0.62
CA SER A 245 10.00 2.55 -2.02
C SER A 245 8.80 3.47 -2.31
N ALA A 246 7.78 3.51 -1.44
CA ALA A 246 6.69 4.48 -1.52
C ALA A 246 7.21 5.93 -1.39
N GLN A 247 8.09 6.20 -0.43
CA GLN A 247 8.65 7.53 -0.25
C GLN A 247 9.49 7.98 -1.46
N ARG A 248 10.27 7.08 -2.03
CA ARG A 248 10.97 7.31 -3.30
C ARG A 248 9.99 7.62 -4.43
N ALA A 249 8.88 6.89 -4.52
CA ALA A 249 7.85 7.13 -5.52
C ALA A 249 7.26 8.54 -5.40
N VAL A 250 6.91 8.98 -4.18
CA VAL A 250 6.41 10.34 -3.91
C VAL A 250 7.44 11.40 -4.30
N SER A 251 8.72 11.13 -4.11
CA SER A 251 9.78 12.06 -4.50
C SER A 251 9.85 12.32 -6.01
N PHE A 252 9.33 11.41 -6.85
CA PHE A 252 9.24 11.60 -8.30
C PHE A 252 8.10 12.52 -8.73
N LEU A 253 7.19 12.91 -7.84
CA LEU A 253 6.17 13.93 -8.13
C LEU A 253 6.79 15.31 -8.32
N ASP A 254 7.99 15.55 -7.77
CA ASP A 254 8.75 16.75 -8.08
C ASP A 254 9.30 16.69 -9.51
N PRO A 255 9.22 17.79 -10.30
CA PRO A 255 9.76 17.83 -11.65
C PRO A 255 11.25 17.43 -11.72
N TYR A 256 12.02 17.78 -10.70
CA TYR A 256 13.46 17.52 -10.63
C TYR A 256 13.81 16.23 -9.90
N GLY A 257 12.87 15.68 -9.10
CA GLY A 257 13.07 14.50 -8.28
C GLY A 257 13.99 14.74 -7.08
N MET A 258 13.97 13.83 -6.11
CA MET A 258 14.93 13.79 -5.00
C MET A 258 15.80 12.53 -5.11
N HIS A 259 17.09 12.67 -4.83
CA HIS A 259 17.99 11.52 -4.80
C HIS A 259 17.68 10.64 -3.59
N CYS A 260 17.09 9.46 -3.84
CA CYS A 260 16.71 8.50 -2.82
C CYS A 260 17.48 7.20 -3.05
N GLU A 261 18.44 6.92 -2.17
CA GLU A 261 19.17 5.65 -2.14
C GLU A 261 19.24 5.16 -0.69
N TRP A 262 19.25 3.85 -0.55
CA TRP A 262 19.39 3.14 0.73
C TRP A 262 20.24 1.88 0.54
N GLY A 263 20.69 1.28 1.63
CA GLY A 263 21.45 0.03 1.62
C GLY A 263 20.54 -1.19 1.41
N ASP A 264 21.02 -2.17 0.66
CA ASP A 264 20.31 -3.44 0.45
C ASP A 264 20.37 -4.34 1.71
N THR A 265 21.40 -4.18 2.54
CA THR A 265 21.55 -4.83 3.85
C THR A 265 20.97 -3.94 4.95
N MET A 266 19.98 -4.48 5.66
CA MET A 266 19.31 -3.85 6.79
C MET A 266 19.62 -4.62 8.08
N HIS A 267 19.63 -3.89 9.20
CA HIS A 267 19.83 -4.49 10.52
C HIS A 267 18.49 -4.58 11.24
N VAL A 268 18.02 -5.80 11.52
CA VAL A 268 16.74 -6.04 12.16
C VAL A 268 16.97 -6.47 13.61
N THR A 269 16.39 -5.74 14.55
CA THR A 269 16.44 -6.05 15.98
C THR A 269 15.07 -6.43 16.49
N LEU A 270 14.99 -7.47 17.31
CA LEU A 270 13.79 -7.77 18.06
C LEU A 270 13.69 -6.77 19.22
N HIS A 271 12.49 -6.27 19.51
CA HIS A 271 12.27 -5.36 20.64
C HIS A 271 12.76 -5.99 21.96
N ARG A 272 13.67 -5.29 22.65
CA ARG A 272 14.43 -5.73 23.86
C ARG A 272 15.63 -6.65 23.64
N ALA A 273 15.91 -7.10 22.42
CA ALA A 273 17.14 -7.82 22.12
C ALA A 273 18.32 -6.84 22.00
N LYS A 274 19.49 -7.24 22.50
CA LYS A 274 20.75 -6.49 22.33
C LYS A 274 21.46 -6.83 21.02
N LEU A 275 21.07 -7.93 20.38
CA LEU A 275 21.64 -8.46 19.15
C LEU A 275 20.57 -8.41 18.06
N GLY A 276 20.95 -7.90 16.90
CA GLY A 276 20.13 -7.91 15.68
C GLY A 276 20.72 -8.82 14.62
N GLN A 277 19.93 -9.11 13.60
CA GLN A 277 20.30 -9.90 12.44
C GLN A 277 20.54 -8.98 11.24
N ALA A 278 21.60 -9.27 10.49
CA ALA A 278 21.84 -8.68 9.17
C ALA A 278 21.00 -9.42 8.14
N ILE A 279 20.14 -8.70 7.42
CA ILE A 279 19.31 -9.27 6.36
C ILE A 279 19.56 -8.45 5.11
N THR A 280 20.03 -9.12 4.05
CA THR A 280 20.31 -8.51 2.75
C THR A 280 19.22 -8.86 1.78
N LYS A 281 18.59 -7.85 1.19
CA LYS A 281 17.59 -8.07 0.16
C LYS A 281 18.26 -8.57 -1.11
N THR A 282 18.01 -9.82 -1.46
CA THR A 282 18.49 -10.43 -2.72
C THR A 282 17.44 -10.23 -3.81
N ASP A 283 17.20 -8.99 -4.21
CA ASP A 283 16.40 -8.73 -5.41
C ASP A 283 17.26 -9.06 -6.64
N PHE A 284 16.84 -10.04 -7.44
CA PHE A 284 17.53 -10.49 -8.67
C PHE A 284 17.59 -9.42 -9.77
N LEU A 285 16.83 -8.33 -9.63
CA LEU A 285 16.88 -7.21 -10.55
C LEU A 285 17.93 -6.23 -10.04
N GLU A 286 19.12 -6.29 -10.64
CA GLU A 286 20.19 -5.31 -10.46
C GLU A 286 19.60 -3.89 -10.39
N ASN A 287 19.60 -3.30 -9.20
CA ASN A 287 19.41 -1.87 -9.01
C ASN A 287 20.65 -1.16 -9.56
N LYS A 288 20.82 -1.14 -10.89
CA LYS A 288 21.89 -0.33 -11.49
C LYS A 288 21.64 1.12 -11.05
N PRO A 289 22.60 1.74 -10.34
CA PRO A 289 22.49 3.15 -10.01
C PRO A 289 22.35 3.90 -11.33
N ARG A 290 21.27 4.67 -11.43
CA ARG A 290 20.97 5.44 -12.62
C ARG A 290 22.02 6.56 -12.76
N PRO A 291 22.34 7.00 -13.98
CA PRO A 291 23.18 8.17 -14.14
C PRO A 291 22.47 9.37 -13.51
N LEU A 292 23.20 10.09 -12.66
CA LEU A 292 22.74 11.35 -12.08
C LEU A 292 22.42 12.33 -13.22
N LEU A 293 21.16 12.77 -13.29
CA LEU A 293 20.85 13.97 -14.08
C LEU A 293 21.63 15.13 -13.45
N PRO A 294 22.28 16.02 -14.25
CA PRO A 294 23.10 17.09 -13.71
C PRO A 294 22.26 18.05 -12.87
N ILE A 295 22.40 17.94 -11.55
CA ILE A 295 21.71 18.79 -10.57
C ILE A 295 22.31 20.20 -10.65
N ARG A 296 21.58 21.15 -11.26
CA ARG A 296 21.96 22.58 -11.21
C ARG A 296 21.81 23.12 -9.77
N LYS A 297 22.96 23.51 -9.18
CA LYS A 297 23.23 24.41 -8.03
C LYS A 297 22.48 24.19 -6.69
N ASN A 298 23.26 24.23 -5.60
CA ASN A 298 22.94 23.87 -4.21
C ASN A 298 21.82 24.67 -3.51
N TYR A 299 21.43 25.85 -3.99
CA TYR A 299 20.45 26.71 -3.30
C TYR A 299 19.00 26.23 -3.44
N GLN A 300 18.72 25.27 -4.33
CA GLN A 300 17.38 24.74 -4.58
C GLN A 300 17.07 23.44 -3.82
N ARG A 301 18.03 22.80 -3.13
CA ARG A 301 17.82 21.48 -2.49
C ARG A 301 16.95 21.54 -1.23
N ILE A 302 17.18 22.51 -0.35
CA ILE A 302 16.51 22.61 0.97
C ILE A 302 15.03 22.99 0.82
N THR A 303 14.71 23.94 -0.06
CA THR A 303 13.32 24.35 -0.33
C THR A 303 12.51 23.24 -1.02
N ARG A 304 13.17 22.37 -1.79
CA ARG A 304 12.54 21.24 -2.49
C ARG A 304 12.18 20.10 -1.56
N ALA A 305 13.10 19.65 -0.71
CA ALA A 305 12.82 18.61 0.28
C ALA A 305 11.60 18.99 1.14
N ARG A 306 11.50 20.27 1.54
CA ARG A 306 10.34 20.82 2.25
C ARG A 306 9.05 20.84 1.42
N THR A 307 9.14 21.09 0.12
CA THR A 307 7.96 21.08 -0.76
C THR A 307 7.44 19.66 -0.95
N ILE A 308 8.34 18.70 -1.17
CA ILE A 308 8.00 17.27 -1.30
C ILE A 308 7.46 16.74 0.03
N SER A 309 8.07 17.10 1.17
CA SER A 309 7.56 16.70 2.49
C SER A 309 6.17 17.26 2.76
N ASN A 310 5.87 18.49 2.33
CA ASN A 310 4.51 19.03 2.47
C ASN A 310 3.51 18.21 1.63
N TYR A 311 3.84 17.85 0.39
CA TYR A 311 2.97 16.99 -0.42
C TYR A 311 2.77 15.60 0.21
N ALA A 312 3.84 15.00 0.73
CA ALA A 312 3.77 13.70 1.38
C ALA A 312 2.94 13.76 2.67
N ALA A 313 3.10 14.82 3.47
CA ALA A 313 2.29 15.07 4.66
C ALA A 313 0.82 15.32 4.33
N ASP A 314 0.53 16.07 3.26
CA ASP A 314 -0.84 16.30 2.78
C ASP A 314 -1.49 15.00 2.29
N ILE A 315 -0.73 14.12 1.64
CA ILE A 315 -1.21 12.79 1.24
C ILE A 315 -1.50 11.92 2.46
N ALA A 316 -0.60 11.90 3.45
CA ALA A 316 -0.77 11.07 4.63
C ALA A 316 -1.92 11.53 5.55
N ARG A 317 -2.29 12.82 5.55
CA ARG A 317 -3.29 13.39 6.47
C ARG A 317 -4.70 13.48 5.90
N ASN A 318 -4.84 13.66 4.59
CA ASN A 318 -6.12 14.03 3.98
C ASN A 318 -6.89 12.87 3.36
N PHE A 319 -6.34 11.65 3.38
CA PHE A 319 -6.93 10.47 2.75
C PHE A 319 -7.14 9.34 3.76
N GLU A 320 -8.19 8.54 3.54
CA GLU A 320 -8.37 7.26 4.24
C GLU A 320 -7.25 6.28 3.85
N GLU A 321 -7.01 5.26 4.68
CA GLU A 321 -5.93 4.29 4.47
C GLU A 321 -6.01 3.60 3.10
N THR A 322 -7.18 3.08 2.73
CA THR A 322 -7.42 2.43 1.43
C THR A 322 -7.20 3.38 0.24
N SER A 323 -7.57 4.65 0.40
CA SER A 323 -7.37 5.69 -0.63
C SER A 323 -5.90 6.09 -0.75
N THR A 324 -5.20 6.12 0.38
CA THR A 324 -3.76 6.39 0.46
C THR A 324 -2.98 5.27 -0.22
N GLU A 325 -3.33 4.02 0.03
CA GLU A 325 -2.71 2.86 -0.63
C GLU A 325 -2.90 2.87 -2.14
N ARG A 326 -4.13 3.11 -2.62
CA ARG A 326 -4.41 3.26 -4.07
C ARG A 326 -3.59 4.39 -4.68
N LEU A 327 -3.53 5.54 -4.01
CA LEU A 327 -2.73 6.68 -4.47
C LEU A 327 -1.24 6.34 -4.50
N LEU A 328 -0.68 5.74 -3.45
CA LEU A 328 0.73 5.34 -3.41
C LEU A 328 1.05 4.26 -4.44
N SER A 329 0.15 3.31 -4.68
CA SER A 329 0.27 2.29 -5.73
C SER A 329 0.28 2.91 -7.12
N SER A 330 -0.62 3.87 -7.37
CA SER A 330 -0.62 4.67 -8.61
C SER A 330 0.69 5.45 -8.78
N ILE A 331 1.17 6.12 -7.72
CA ILE A 331 2.43 6.89 -7.76
C ILE A 331 3.63 5.96 -8.00
N ARG A 332 3.68 4.77 -7.37
CA ARG A 332 4.73 3.76 -7.62
C ARG A 332 4.72 3.31 -9.08
N THR A 333 3.55 3.01 -9.63
CA THR A 333 3.40 2.60 -11.03
C THR A 333 3.79 3.72 -12.00
N ALA A 334 3.42 4.96 -11.69
CA ALA A 334 3.84 6.13 -12.46
C ALA A 334 5.35 6.39 -12.37
N ALA A 335 5.96 6.16 -11.21
CA ALA A 335 7.40 6.23 -11.03
C ALA A 335 8.11 5.17 -11.88
N LEU A 336 7.59 3.93 -11.90
CA LEU A 336 8.09 2.87 -12.79
C LEU A 336 8.02 3.28 -14.27
N ALA A 337 6.91 3.90 -14.68
CA ALA A 337 6.76 4.44 -16.03
C ALA A 337 7.84 5.48 -16.37
N ARG A 338 8.09 6.45 -15.46
CA ARG A 338 9.17 7.46 -15.63
C ARG A 338 10.54 6.81 -15.73
N THR A 339 10.71 5.64 -15.13
CA THR A 339 11.97 4.93 -15.10
C THR A 339 12.24 3.98 -16.28
N SER A 340 11.23 3.60 -17.06
CA SER A 340 11.38 2.66 -18.17
C SER A 340 12.05 3.31 -19.39
N PHE A 341 12.95 2.58 -20.06
CA PHE A 341 13.59 3.06 -21.30
C PHE A 341 12.69 2.91 -22.53
N ASN A 342 11.81 1.90 -22.58
CA ASN A 342 10.93 1.65 -23.72
C ASN A 342 9.66 2.52 -23.63
N PRO A 343 9.36 3.40 -24.60
CA PRO A 343 8.19 4.28 -24.59
C PRO A 343 6.85 3.53 -24.48
N GLU A 344 6.72 2.34 -25.06
CA GLU A 344 5.50 1.52 -24.99
C GLU A 344 5.24 1.10 -23.55
N ASN A 345 6.27 0.55 -22.88
CA ASN A 345 6.20 0.18 -21.47
C ASN A 345 5.91 1.40 -20.57
N ARG A 346 6.38 2.60 -20.96
CA ARG A 346 6.02 3.83 -20.22
C ARG A 346 4.55 4.15 -20.35
N LEU A 347 3.99 4.08 -21.56
CA LEU A 347 2.58 4.37 -21.80
C LEU A 347 1.67 3.37 -21.09
N ILE A 348 1.99 2.08 -21.17
CA ILE A 348 1.24 1.02 -20.48
C ILE A 348 1.29 1.24 -18.96
N SER A 349 2.48 1.44 -18.40
CA SER A 349 2.62 1.67 -16.95
C SER A 349 1.90 2.95 -16.50
N LEU A 350 1.95 4.02 -17.30
CA LEU A 350 1.24 5.26 -16.98
C LEU A 350 -0.27 5.07 -17.04
N TRP A 351 -0.76 4.30 -18.02
CA TRP A 351 -2.17 3.95 -18.11
C TRP A 351 -2.61 3.12 -16.90
N SER A 352 -1.88 2.07 -16.53
CA SER A 352 -2.16 1.27 -15.33
C SER A 352 -2.16 2.12 -14.06
N ALA A 353 -1.24 3.10 -13.94
CA ALA A 353 -1.23 4.03 -12.80
C ALA A 353 -2.53 4.84 -12.70
N ILE A 354 -3.11 5.25 -13.83
CA ILE A 354 -4.39 5.97 -13.88
C ILE A 354 -5.53 5.04 -13.45
N GLU A 355 -5.55 3.81 -13.93
CA GLU A 355 -6.60 2.84 -13.59
C GLU A 355 -6.59 2.49 -12.11
N VAL A 356 -5.41 2.36 -11.50
CA VAL A 356 -5.28 2.13 -10.05
C VAL A 356 -5.79 3.31 -9.22
N LEU A 357 -5.66 4.54 -9.74
CA LEU A 357 -6.06 5.76 -9.01
C LEU A 357 -7.57 6.00 -9.05
N LEU A 358 -8.24 5.60 -10.13
CA LEU A 358 -9.62 5.98 -10.42
C LEU A 358 -10.56 4.79 -10.26
N SER A 359 -11.82 5.06 -9.93
CA SER A 359 -12.83 4.02 -9.82
C SER A 359 -13.05 3.30 -11.14
N GLU A 360 -13.24 1.98 -11.06
CA GLU A 360 -13.51 1.14 -12.22
C GLU A 360 -14.79 1.56 -12.95
N PRO A 361 -14.83 1.42 -14.29
CA PRO A 361 -16.02 1.73 -15.07
C PRO A 361 -17.13 0.73 -14.78
N ARG A 362 -18.30 1.22 -14.36
CA ARG A 362 -19.51 0.40 -14.21
C ARG A 362 -20.14 0.03 -15.56
N GLU A 363 -20.10 0.96 -16.52
CA GLU A 363 -20.63 0.75 -17.88
C GLU A 363 -19.81 1.55 -18.92
N GLY A 364 -19.69 1.00 -20.13
CA GLY A 364 -19.06 1.64 -21.29
C GLY A 364 -17.56 1.37 -21.46
N ALA A 365 -16.95 1.99 -22.47
CA ALA A 365 -15.52 1.78 -22.79
C ALA A 365 -14.60 2.41 -21.73
N ARG A 366 -13.66 1.60 -21.18
CA ARG A 366 -12.69 1.98 -20.13
C ARG A 366 -12.01 3.32 -20.39
N ILE A 367 -11.51 3.53 -21.61
CA ILE A 367 -10.79 4.76 -22.00
C ILE A 367 -11.66 6.02 -21.85
N VAL A 368 -12.95 5.92 -22.22
CA VAL A 368 -13.87 7.05 -22.22
C VAL A 368 -14.24 7.42 -20.78
N HIS A 369 -14.45 6.41 -19.93
CA HIS A 369 -14.71 6.59 -18.50
C HIS A 369 -13.57 7.35 -17.82
N TYR A 370 -12.33 6.86 -17.93
CA TYR A 370 -11.19 7.51 -17.29
C TYR A 370 -10.89 8.89 -17.89
N ALA A 371 -11.06 9.09 -19.20
CA ALA A 371 -10.90 10.41 -19.82
C ALA A 371 -11.87 11.45 -19.23
N LYS A 372 -13.15 11.08 -18.99
CA LYS A 372 -14.14 11.97 -18.35
C LYS A 372 -13.73 12.40 -16.95
N LEU A 373 -13.05 11.54 -16.19
CA LEU A 373 -12.59 11.84 -14.82
C LEU A 373 -11.33 12.72 -14.82
N ILE A 374 -10.40 12.50 -15.76
CA ILE A 374 -9.09 13.15 -15.76
C ILE A 374 -9.10 14.51 -16.46
N VAL A 375 -9.79 14.62 -17.60
CA VAL A 375 -9.75 15.84 -18.43
C VAL A 375 -10.16 17.09 -17.65
N PRO A 376 -11.24 17.10 -16.84
CA PRO A 376 -11.60 18.27 -16.03
C PRO A 376 -10.50 18.69 -15.06
N CYS A 377 -9.84 17.72 -14.42
CA CYS A 377 -8.75 17.96 -13.48
C CYS A 377 -7.54 18.61 -14.16
N ILE A 378 -7.19 18.15 -15.36
CA ILE A 378 -6.08 18.71 -16.14
C ILE A 378 -6.43 20.12 -16.64
N VAL A 379 -7.60 20.31 -17.23
CA VAL A 379 -8.02 21.58 -17.85
C VAL A 379 -8.15 22.69 -16.80
N MET A 380 -8.76 22.40 -15.65
CA MET A 380 -8.91 23.38 -14.56
C MET A 380 -7.55 23.78 -13.97
N ARG A 381 -6.64 22.81 -13.77
CA ARG A 381 -5.31 23.07 -13.22
C ARG A 381 -4.39 23.77 -14.22
N HIS A 382 -4.49 23.44 -15.51
CA HIS A 382 -3.74 24.10 -16.58
C HIS A 382 -4.08 25.59 -16.65
N THR A 383 -5.37 25.92 -16.65
CA THR A 383 -5.85 27.31 -16.68
C THR A 383 -5.32 28.09 -15.47
N ARG A 384 -5.42 27.52 -14.26
CA ARG A 384 -4.87 28.13 -13.04
C ARG A 384 -3.35 28.32 -13.11
N ARG A 385 -2.60 27.34 -13.62
CA ARG A 385 -1.13 27.43 -13.76
C ARG A 385 -0.72 28.48 -14.80
N GLN A 386 -1.42 28.57 -15.92
CA GLN A 386 -1.21 29.60 -16.94
C GLN A 386 -1.44 31.00 -16.34
N VAL A 387 -2.54 31.19 -15.58
CA VAL A 387 -2.82 32.46 -14.89
C VAL A 387 -1.72 32.81 -13.89
N ILE A 388 -1.25 31.85 -13.09
CA ILE A 388 -0.16 32.07 -12.13
C ILE A 388 1.17 32.37 -12.84
N ALA A 389 1.47 31.68 -13.94
CA ALA A 389 2.69 31.92 -14.73
C ALA A 389 2.68 33.34 -15.33
N VAL A 390 1.57 33.73 -15.97
CA VAL A 390 1.36 35.08 -16.50
C VAL A 390 1.45 36.12 -15.38
N TYR A 391 0.80 35.87 -14.23
CA TYR A 391 0.89 36.75 -13.06
C TYR A 391 2.34 36.91 -12.59
N ASN A 392 3.09 35.82 -12.44
CA ASN A 392 4.48 35.82 -12.00
C ASN A 392 5.46 36.45 -13.00
N GLU A 393 5.17 36.42 -14.31
CA GLU A 393 5.98 37.11 -15.32
C GLU A 393 5.64 38.61 -15.41
N LEU A 394 4.38 38.98 -15.18
CA LEU A 394 3.94 40.38 -15.18
C LEU A 394 4.31 41.10 -13.89
N LEU A 395 4.38 40.42 -12.74
CA LEU A 395 4.63 41.04 -11.43
C LEU A 395 5.98 41.78 -11.34
N PRO A 396 7.11 41.23 -11.83
CA PRO A 396 8.41 41.91 -11.79
C PRO A 396 8.45 43.14 -12.70
N ARG A 397 7.76 43.10 -13.86
CA ARG A 397 7.81 44.16 -14.87
C ARG A 397 6.74 45.24 -14.72
N TYR A 398 5.60 44.91 -14.13
CA TYR A 398 4.42 45.78 -14.08
C TYR A 398 3.80 45.93 -12.69
N ARG A 399 4.56 45.63 -11.62
CA ARG A 399 4.10 45.65 -10.22
C ARG A 399 3.15 46.79 -9.87
N ASN A 400 3.47 48.02 -10.26
CA ASN A 400 2.66 49.20 -9.95
C ASN A 400 1.36 49.29 -10.77
N ARG A 401 1.36 48.86 -12.04
CA ARG A 401 0.16 48.84 -12.90
C ARG A 401 -0.74 47.67 -12.56
N LEU A 402 -0.18 46.50 -12.27
CA LEU A 402 -0.93 45.31 -11.91
C LEU A 402 -1.62 45.48 -10.55
N ASN A 403 -0.91 46.05 -9.57
CA ASN A 403 -1.51 46.41 -8.27
C ASN A 403 -2.60 47.50 -8.38
N LYS A 404 -2.56 48.34 -9.42
CA LYS A 404 -3.61 49.32 -9.69
C LYS A 404 -4.85 48.63 -10.24
N ILE A 405 -4.68 47.76 -11.24
CA ILE A 405 -5.78 46.99 -11.84
C ILE A 405 -6.43 46.03 -10.84
N THR A 406 -5.66 45.33 -9.99
CA THR A 406 -6.25 44.45 -8.97
C THR A 406 -7.02 45.23 -7.90
N ARG A 407 -6.55 46.41 -7.51
CA ARG A 407 -7.30 47.32 -6.61
C ARG A 407 -8.56 47.88 -7.26
N ASP A 408 -8.51 48.17 -8.55
CA ASP A 408 -9.67 48.64 -9.33
C ASP A 408 -10.73 47.52 -9.45
N MET A 409 -10.30 46.25 -9.61
CA MET A 409 -11.21 45.09 -9.59
C MET A 409 -11.80 44.79 -8.19
N GLU A 410 -11.03 44.96 -7.12
CA GLU A 410 -11.54 44.83 -5.73
C GLU A 410 -12.57 45.92 -5.38
N THR A 411 -12.46 47.09 -5.98
CA THR A 411 -13.41 48.20 -5.78
C THR A 411 -14.70 48.03 -6.59
N GLU A 412 -14.66 47.37 -7.76
CA GLU A 412 -15.87 46.98 -8.50
C GLU A 412 -16.64 45.81 -7.84
N ALA A 413 -15.94 44.90 -7.17
CA ALA A 413 -16.57 43.76 -6.48
C ALA A 413 -17.31 44.12 -5.17
N ARG A 414 -17.13 45.35 -4.64
CA ARG A 414 -17.91 45.87 -3.51
C ARG A 414 -18.99 46.83 -4.01
N PRO A 415 -20.25 46.39 -4.19
CA PRO A 415 -21.32 47.33 -4.51
C PRO A 415 -21.51 48.28 -3.31
N ARG A 416 -21.50 49.58 -3.63
CA ARG A 416 -21.75 50.73 -2.75
C ARG A 416 -22.85 50.44 -1.73
N ARG A 417 -22.49 50.07 -0.49
CA ARG A 417 -23.39 50.18 0.65
C ARG A 417 -23.22 51.55 1.30
N LEU A 418 -24.17 52.40 0.95
CA LEU A 418 -24.84 53.43 1.77
C LEU A 418 -24.00 54.33 2.69
N CYS A 419 -24.14 55.62 2.40
CA CYS A 419 -23.94 56.77 3.26
C CYS A 419 -24.52 56.59 4.67
N ARG A 420 -23.67 56.78 5.69
CA ARG A 420 -23.89 57.31 7.05
C ARG A 420 -22.54 57.14 7.77
N ALA A 421 -21.89 58.09 8.41
CA ALA A 421 -22.29 59.36 8.97
C ALA A 421 -21.04 60.21 9.26
N GLY A 422 -21.23 61.53 9.42
CA GLY A 422 -20.35 62.36 10.23
C GLY A 422 -19.62 63.47 9.49
N LEU A 423 -20.19 64.68 9.48
CA LEU A 423 -19.57 65.89 10.05
C LEU A 423 -20.52 67.11 9.89
N SER A 424 -21.24 67.39 10.97
CA SER A 424 -21.37 68.69 11.65
C SER A 424 -21.17 70.00 10.87
N GLN A 425 -22.20 70.85 10.99
CA GLN A 425 -22.23 72.34 10.98
C GLN A 425 -22.06 73.08 9.63
N ARG A 426 -23.17 73.62 9.09
CA ARG A 426 -23.60 75.03 9.30
C ARG A 426 -24.85 75.38 8.47
N GLU A 427 -25.74 76.13 9.11
CA GLU A 427 -26.64 77.16 8.56
C GLU A 427 -28.04 76.82 8.00
N ARG A 428 -29.03 77.20 8.83
CA ARG A 428 -30.22 78.04 8.57
C ARG A 428 -31.32 77.53 7.63
N GLY A 429 -32.54 77.40 8.21
CA GLY A 429 -33.81 77.58 7.49
C GLY A 429 -34.91 76.56 7.83
N ILE A 430 -35.72 76.85 8.86
CA ILE A 430 -37.13 76.41 9.02
C ILE A 430 -37.97 77.29 8.04
N PRO A 431 -39.19 76.94 7.52
CA PRO A 431 -40.28 76.09 8.07
C PRO A 431 -40.86 75.02 7.12
N GLU A 432 -41.39 73.90 7.64
CA GLU A 432 -42.81 73.57 7.99
C GLU A 432 -43.72 73.21 6.80
N GLU A 433 -44.70 72.36 7.12
CA GLU A 433 -45.85 71.88 6.33
C GLU A 433 -45.59 70.63 5.44
N ILE A 434 -46.45 69.62 5.30
CA ILE A 434 -47.81 69.28 5.77
C ILE A 434 -48.00 67.79 5.35
N VAL A 435 -48.40 66.88 6.25
CA VAL A 435 -49.66 66.10 6.19
C VAL A 435 -49.65 64.82 5.35
N ARG A 436 -49.75 63.71 6.11
CA ARG A 436 -50.67 62.55 6.00
C ARG A 436 -50.83 61.78 4.68
N SER A 437 -51.07 60.49 4.94
CA SER A 437 -51.93 59.54 4.19
C SER A 437 -51.33 59.04 2.88
N ALA A 438 -51.45 57.78 2.48
CA ALA A 438 -52.25 56.64 2.94
C ALA A 438 -51.37 55.40 2.67
N ASP A 439 -51.26 54.41 3.55
CA ASP A 439 -52.30 53.45 3.92
C ASP A 439 -52.87 52.69 2.71
N ARG A 440 -52.75 51.35 2.81
CA ARG A 440 -53.53 50.28 2.15
C ARG A 440 -52.89 49.39 1.07
N GLN A 441 -53.04 48.10 1.42
CA GLN A 441 -53.44 46.94 0.63
C GLN A 441 -52.31 46.13 -0.02
N SER A 442 -51.92 44.99 0.59
CA SER A 442 -52.57 43.66 0.62
C SER A 442 -52.11 42.81 -0.56
N ALA A 443 -51.28 41.80 -0.33
CA ALA A 443 -51.67 40.41 0.00
C ALA A 443 -51.90 39.55 -1.26
N GLY A 444 -51.31 38.35 -1.27
CA GLY A 444 -51.68 37.27 -2.18
C GLY A 444 -50.51 36.55 -2.84
N ALA A 445 -50.03 35.49 -2.16
CA ALA A 445 -49.33 34.35 -2.78
C ALA A 445 -50.35 33.48 -3.57
N PRO A 446 -50.08 32.23 -4.03
CA PRO A 446 -48.84 31.44 -4.16
C PRO A 446 -48.75 30.57 -5.46
N SER A 447 -47.66 29.79 -5.53
CA SER A 447 -47.54 28.36 -5.98
C SER A 447 -47.77 27.95 -7.44
N GLY A 448 -46.86 27.11 -7.95
CA GLY A 448 -47.14 26.17 -9.04
C GLY A 448 -45.92 25.46 -9.65
N LEU A 449 -45.66 24.25 -9.12
CA LEU A 449 -44.94 23.09 -9.71
C LEU A 449 -43.41 23.11 -9.86
#